data_AF-A0A3A6MWX2-F1
#
_entry.id   AF-A0A3A6MWX2-F1
#
_cell.length_a   1.000
_cell.length_b   1.000
_cell.length_c   1.000
_cell.angle_alpha   90.00
_cell.angle_beta   90.00
_cell.angle_gamma   90.00
#
_symmetry.space_group_name_H-M   'P 1'
#
loop_
_entity.id
_entity.type
_entity.pdbx_description
1 polymer ?
#
loop_
_entity_poly.entity_id
_entity_poly.type
_entity_poly.pdbx_seq_one_letter_code
_entity_poly.pdbx_strand_id
1 'polypeptide(L)'
;MLGILFLAANPTNTTALNLDEEIRNIRRKIRATAFREIQIEQEWAVSPADLVTYLQEHQPTIVHFSGHGTARGEIVLQDKGSSAPMAPDILSDIFKVLQGGIKCVVLNSCYSEMQAKAIKPYVDCVVGMSQAVGDEVAIQFAGTFYEALANGRTIREAYELGRAIMRVIDPNQSDVPILLERSIASADTCLVLKPDLFCEFHLDKKCRPSRSADDKSLFEIRASIRNAPADTFCVMYQLNKLHERDEFNTVGVDQKNFEIYFDCAFDFEIRATLWRLHHNGIGLRSGVVEALAKSYVNEEQTIVNKAIAEIRDNID
;
A
#
# COMPACT_ATOMS: atom_id res chain seq x y z
N MET A 1 2.54 -5.82 6.73
CA MET A 1 3.73 -5.10 6.20
C MET A 1 3.96 -5.51 4.77
N LEU A 2 4.10 -4.55 3.87
CA LEU A 2 4.32 -4.78 2.44
C LEU A 2 5.81 -5.08 2.19
N GLY A 3 6.11 -6.28 1.69
CA GLY A 3 7.49 -6.69 1.40
C GLY A 3 7.90 -6.38 -0.04
N ILE A 4 9.03 -5.70 -0.21
CA ILE A 4 9.68 -5.44 -1.49
C ILE A 4 11.01 -6.16 -1.52
N LEU A 5 11.24 -6.93 -2.59
CA LEU A 5 12.56 -7.48 -2.91
C LEU A 5 13.17 -6.64 -4.03
N PHE A 6 14.24 -5.92 -3.72
CA PHE A 6 15.04 -5.15 -4.67
C PHE A 6 16.20 -6.00 -5.19
N LEU A 7 16.16 -6.35 -6.46
CA LEU A 7 17.15 -7.16 -7.16
C LEU A 7 17.99 -6.26 -8.06
N ALA A 8 19.31 -6.24 -7.85
CA ALA A 8 20.23 -5.43 -8.64
C ALA A 8 21.30 -6.27 -9.33
N ALA A 9 21.53 -5.99 -10.62
CA ALA A 9 22.63 -6.56 -11.38
C ALA A 9 23.37 -5.46 -12.18
N ASN A 10 24.68 -5.35 -11.95
CA ASN A 10 25.55 -4.36 -12.59
C ASN A 10 26.83 -5.04 -13.10
N PRO A 11 26.75 -5.82 -14.20
CA PRO A 11 27.91 -6.58 -14.69
C PRO A 11 29.08 -5.67 -15.08
N THR A 12 30.31 -6.10 -14.79
CA THR A 12 31.52 -5.27 -14.94
C THR A 12 31.88 -4.97 -16.39
N ASN A 13 31.35 -5.73 -17.34
CA ASN A 13 31.52 -5.52 -18.78
C ASN A 13 30.45 -4.60 -19.39
N THR A 14 29.67 -3.90 -18.57
CA THR A 14 28.64 -2.94 -18.99
C THR A 14 28.93 -1.56 -18.42
N THR A 15 28.25 -0.52 -18.94
CA THR A 15 28.31 0.81 -18.33
C THR A 15 27.73 0.77 -16.92
N ALA A 16 28.45 1.25 -15.92
CA ALA A 16 27.96 1.23 -14.55
C ALA A 16 26.70 2.11 -14.39
N LEU A 17 25.63 1.53 -13.81
CA LEU A 17 24.42 2.24 -13.39
C LEU A 17 24.49 2.63 -11.91
N ASN A 18 23.77 3.70 -11.52
CA ASN A 18 23.71 4.17 -10.14
C ASN A 18 22.62 3.43 -9.32
N LEU A 19 22.68 2.10 -9.30
CA LEU A 19 21.70 1.24 -8.65
C LEU A 19 21.62 1.48 -7.12
N ASP A 20 22.74 1.84 -6.50
CA ASP A 20 22.82 2.24 -5.09
C ASP A 20 22.09 3.55 -4.81
N GLU A 21 22.12 4.50 -5.75
CA GLU A 21 21.37 5.75 -5.65
C GLU A 21 19.87 5.50 -5.77
N GLU A 22 19.45 4.57 -6.63
CA GLU A 22 18.05 4.20 -6.76
C GLU A 22 17.45 3.72 -5.43
N ILE A 23 18.06 2.71 -4.80
CA ILE A 23 17.55 2.17 -3.54
C ILE A 23 17.65 3.19 -2.40
N ARG A 24 18.68 4.04 -2.38
CA ARG A 24 18.78 5.15 -1.41
C ARG A 24 17.65 6.16 -1.60
N ASN A 25 17.34 6.54 -2.84
CA ASN A 25 16.22 7.43 -3.16
C ASN A 25 14.87 6.82 -2.72
N ILE A 26 14.62 5.55 -3.07
CA ILE A 26 13.40 4.82 -2.67
C ILE A 26 13.25 4.83 -1.14
N ARG A 27 14.29 4.41 -0.41
CA ARG A 27 14.27 4.36 1.06
C ARG A 27 14.04 5.74 1.68
N ARG A 28 14.70 6.79 1.16
CA ARG A 28 14.53 8.16 1.65
C ARG A 28 13.08 8.62 1.48
N LYS A 29 12.49 8.41 0.31
CA LYS A 29 11.11 8.81 0.01
C LYS A 29 10.08 8.05 0.86
N ILE A 30 10.23 6.73 1.00
CA ILE A 30 9.34 5.94 1.89
C ILE A 30 9.43 6.44 3.34
N ARG A 31 10.65 6.68 3.86
CA ARG A 31 10.86 7.16 5.25
C ARG A 31 10.25 8.54 5.52
N ALA A 32 10.11 9.38 4.49
CA ALA A 32 9.48 10.69 4.58
C ALA A 32 7.95 10.61 4.71
N THR A 33 7.34 9.47 4.40
CA THR A 33 5.90 9.26 4.56
C THR A 33 5.52 8.96 6.02
N ALA A 34 4.25 9.24 6.37
CA ALA A 34 3.71 8.95 7.69
C ALA A 34 3.53 7.43 7.95
N PHE A 35 3.42 6.62 6.90
CA PHE A 35 3.10 5.20 6.97
C PHE A 35 4.28 4.36 6.48
N ARG A 36 5.10 3.94 7.44
CA ARG A 36 6.33 3.15 7.20
C ARG A 36 6.05 1.64 7.21
N GLU A 37 5.00 1.23 6.51
CA GLU A 37 4.53 -0.17 6.43
C GLU A 37 5.24 -0.98 5.33
N ILE A 38 6.36 -0.49 4.80
CA ILE A 38 7.09 -1.09 3.69
C ILE A 38 8.47 -1.56 4.18
N GLN A 39 8.77 -2.84 3.96
CA GLN A 39 10.10 -3.42 4.13
C GLN A 39 10.77 -3.63 2.79
N ILE A 40 12.07 -3.35 2.71
CA ILE A 40 12.88 -3.53 1.51
C ILE A 40 14.06 -4.43 1.83
N GLU A 41 13.97 -5.66 1.34
CA GLU A 41 15.11 -6.57 1.22
C GLU A 41 15.84 -6.30 -0.09
N GLN A 42 17.16 -6.47 -0.08
CA GLN A 42 18.01 -6.13 -1.21
C GLN A 42 18.99 -7.26 -1.51
N GLU A 43 19.05 -7.68 -2.76
CA GLU A 43 20.04 -8.64 -3.23
C GLU A 43 20.80 -8.03 -4.40
N TRP A 44 22.12 -8.12 -4.31
CA TRP A 44 23.03 -7.48 -5.23
C TRP A 44 23.72 -8.53 -6.06
N ALA A 45 24.19 -8.11 -7.24
CA ALA A 45 24.99 -8.98 -8.06
C ALA A 45 24.20 -10.28 -8.42
N VAL A 46 22.89 -10.11 -8.67
CA VAL A 46 21.95 -11.22 -8.86
C VAL A 46 22.30 -12.03 -10.10
N SER A 47 22.49 -13.34 -9.92
CA SER A 47 22.62 -14.29 -11.02
C SER A 47 21.29 -14.97 -11.39
N PRO A 48 21.21 -15.62 -12.57
CA PRO A 48 20.04 -16.41 -12.92
C PRO A 48 19.67 -17.49 -11.89
N ALA A 49 20.66 -18.10 -11.25
CA ALA A 49 20.45 -19.12 -10.22
C ALA A 49 19.93 -18.50 -8.91
N ASP A 50 20.45 -17.33 -8.53
CA ASP A 50 20.06 -16.66 -7.30
C ASP A 50 18.62 -16.14 -7.37
N LEU A 51 18.16 -15.71 -8.55
CA LEU A 51 16.83 -15.15 -8.74
C LEU A 51 15.72 -16.05 -8.18
N VAL A 52 15.76 -17.35 -8.50
CA VAL A 52 14.74 -18.31 -8.03
C VAL A 52 14.82 -18.49 -6.52
N THR A 53 16.04 -18.63 -5.99
CA THR A 53 16.30 -18.77 -4.55
C THR A 53 15.76 -17.58 -3.77
N TYR A 54 16.12 -16.36 -4.17
CA TYR A 54 15.69 -15.14 -3.48
C TYR A 54 14.18 -14.92 -3.53
N LEU A 55 13.53 -15.21 -4.65
CA LEU A 55 12.06 -15.10 -4.71
C LEU A 55 11.36 -16.08 -3.77
N GLN A 56 11.92 -17.29 -3.57
CA GLN A 56 11.38 -18.29 -2.65
C GLN A 56 11.67 -17.96 -1.18
N GLU A 57 12.87 -17.47 -0.87
CA GLU A 57 13.30 -17.12 0.49
C GLU A 57 12.55 -15.90 1.02
N HIS A 58 12.43 -14.85 0.21
CA HIS A 58 11.87 -13.57 0.64
C HIS A 58 10.35 -13.49 0.50
N GLN A 59 9.74 -14.31 -0.36
CA GLN A 59 8.29 -14.32 -0.66
C GLN A 59 7.68 -12.90 -0.81
N PRO A 60 8.25 -12.04 -1.67
CA PRO A 60 7.90 -10.63 -1.68
C PRO A 60 6.50 -10.38 -2.26
N THR A 61 5.89 -9.27 -1.83
CA THR A 61 4.67 -8.76 -2.47
C THR A 61 5.01 -7.96 -3.73
N ILE A 62 6.14 -7.25 -3.74
CA ILE A 62 6.64 -6.52 -4.90
C ILE A 62 8.06 -6.96 -5.24
N VAL A 63 8.31 -7.28 -6.49
CA VAL A 63 9.68 -7.49 -7.01
C VAL A 63 10.09 -6.25 -7.78
N HIS A 64 11.22 -5.65 -7.42
CA HIS A 64 11.84 -4.57 -8.18
C HIS A 64 13.14 -5.09 -8.78
N PHE A 65 13.26 -5.10 -10.09
CA PHE A 65 14.52 -5.35 -10.76
C PHE A 65 15.10 -4.03 -11.27
N SER A 66 16.37 -3.79 -10.94
CA SER A 66 17.13 -2.68 -11.50
C SER A 66 18.44 -3.15 -12.13
N GLY A 67 18.65 -2.76 -13.37
CA GLY A 67 19.81 -3.17 -14.14
C GLY A 67 19.64 -2.94 -15.64
N HIS A 68 20.61 -3.44 -16.39
CA HIS A 68 20.58 -3.30 -17.85
C HIS A 68 19.50 -4.14 -18.50
N GLY A 69 19.12 -3.71 -19.70
CA GLY A 69 18.26 -4.47 -20.60
C GLY A 69 18.80 -4.43 -22.02
N THR A 70 18.45 -5.43 -22.82
CA THR A 70 18.89 -5.52 -24.22
C THR A 70 17.75 -5.15 -25.16
N ALA A 71 18.08 -4.74 -26.39
CA ALA A 71 17.07 -4.46 -27.42
C ALA A 71 16.23 -5.70 -27.81
N ARG A 72 16.63 -6.90 -27.37
CA ARG A 72 15.85 -8.15 -27.50
C ARG A 72 14.81 -8.33 -26.39
N GLY A 73 14.73 -7.37 -25.47
CA GLY A 73 13.84 -7.43 -24.31
C GLY A 73 14.33 -8.36 -23.22
N GLU A 74 15.64 -8.59 -23.12
CA GLU A 74 16.23 -9.38 -22.03
C GLU A 74 16.54 -8.44 -20.87
N ILE A 75 16.27 -8.85 -19.62
CA ILE A 75 16.95 -8.25 -18.48
C ILE A 75 18.36 -8.83 -18.39
N VAL A 76 19.33 -8.03 -17.97
CA VAL A 76 20.72 -8.47 -17.86
C VAL A 76 21.06 -8.71 -16.40
N LEU A 77 21.16 -9.98 -16.03
CA LEU A 77 21.71 -10.43 -14.76
C LEU A 77 23.23 -10.53 -14.85
N GLN A 78 23.87 -11.05 -13.81
CA GLN A 78 25.31 -11.32 -13.84
C GLN A 78 25.65 -12.79 -13.60
N ASP A 79 26.68 -13.27 -14.28
CA ASP A 79 27.33 -14.54 -13.97
C ASP A 79 28.82 -14.29 -13.83
N LYS A 80 29.37 -14.55 -12.63
CA LYS A 80 30.77 -14.28 -12.28
C LYS A 80 31.24 -12.88 -12.68
N GLY A 81 30.37 -11.88 -12.50
CA GLY A 81 30.61 -10.48 -12.82
C GLY A 81 30.42 -10.09 -14.29
N SER A 82 30.17 -11.03 -15.21
CA SER A 82 29.88 -10.75 -16.62
C SER A 82 28.39 -10.74 -16.90
N SER A 83 27.98 -10.01 -17.94
CA SER A 83 26.58 -9.92 -18.37
C SER A 83 25.98 -11.28 -18.72
N ALA A 84 24.85 -11.60 -18.10
CA ALA A 84 24.06 -12.80 -18.37
C ALA A 84 22.61 -12.38 -18.74
N PRO A 85 22.32 -12.16 -20.04
CA PRO A 85 20.98 -11.83 -20.49
C PRO A 85 20.00 -12.99 -20.21
N MET A 86 18.81 -12.66 -19.71
CA MET A 86 17.73 -13.60 -19.47
C MET A 86 16.54 -13.29 -20.36
N ALA A 87 16.10 -14.29 -21.12
CA ALA A 87 15.01 -14.14 -22.08
C ALA A 87 13.62 -14.08 -21.41
N PRO A 88 12.61 -13.46 -22.06
CA PRO A 88 11.26 -13.32 -21.50
C PRO A 88 10.54 -14.61 -21.15
N ASP A 89 10.76 -15.68 -21.91
CA ASP A 89 10.17 -17.00 -21.69
C ASP A 89 10.68 -17.63 -20.38
N ILE A 90 11.98 -17.55 -20.11
CA ILE A 90 12.59 -18.06 -18.87
C ILE A 90 11.99 -17.35 -17.65
N LEU A 91 11.91 -16.01 -17.68
CA LEU A 91 11.37 -15.25 -16.55
C LEU A 91 9.87 -15.53 -16.38
N SER A 92 9.13 -15.69 -17.48
CA SER A 92 7.73 -16.09 -17.48
C SER A 92 7.52 -17.43 -16.77
N ASP A 93 8.36 -18.44 -17.04
CA ASP A 93 8.28 -19.76 -16.40
C ASP A 93 8.53 -19.68 -14.88
N ILE A 94 9.45 -18.84 -14.43
CA ILE A 94 9.69 -18.61 -12.99
C ILE A 94 8.44 -18.02 -12.33
N PHE A 95 7.89 -16.93 -12.87
CA PHE A 95 6.70 -16.29 -12.29
C PHE A 95 5.45 -17.16 -12.41
N LYS A 96 5.36 -18.03 -13.42
CA LYS A 96 4.30 -19.02 -13.54
C LYS A 96 4.30 -20.02 -12.38
N VAL A 97 5.46 -20.44 -11.91
CA VAL A 97 5.56 -21.36 -10.77
C VAL A 97 5.31 -20.63 -9.45
N LEU A 98 5.79 -19.39 -9.32
CA LEU A 98 5.72 -18.60 -8.08
C LEU A 98 4.45 -17.73 -7.94
N GLN A 99 3.38 -18.08 -8.66
CA GLN A 99 2.12 -17.33 -8.65
C GLN A 99 1.51 -17.20 -7.25
N GLY A 100 0.78 -16.11 -7.02
CA GLY A 100 -0.12 -15.94 -5.86
C GLY A 100 0.38 -14.99 -4.77
N GLY A 101 1.70 -14.90 -4.55
CA GLY A 101 2.29 -13.98 -3.55
C GLY A 101 2.62 -12.59 -4.11
N ILE A 102 3.11 -12.53 -5.34
CA ILE A 102 3.60 -11.31 -5.97
C ILE A 102 2.45 -10.54 -6.62
N LYS A 103 2.27 -9.29 -6.19
CA LYS A 103 1.22 -8.37 -6.67
C LYS A 103 1.72 -7.39 -7.72
N CYS A 104 2.98 -7.00 -7.62
CA CYS A 104 3.57 -6.07 -8.57
C CYS A 104 5.00 -6.48 -8.91
N VAL A 105 5.37 -6.38 -10.19
CA VAL A 105 6.75 -6.48 -10.65
C VAL A 105 7.11 -5.16 -11.33
N VAL A 106 8.24 -4.57 -10.95
CA VAL A 106 8.78 -3.36 -11.57
C VAL A 106 10.11 -3.71 -12.23
N LEU A 107 10.15 -3.69 -13.55
CA LEU A 107 11.34 -3.96 -14.35
C LEU A 107 11.96 -2.64 -14.81
N ASN A 108 12.76 -2.02 -13.94
CA ASN A 108 13.46 -0.78 -14.22
C ASN A 108 14.73 -1.05 -15.06
N SER A 109 14.49 -1.44 -16.31
CA SER A 109 15.50 -1.92 -17.26
C SER A 109 15.03 -1.62 -18.69
N CYS A 110 15.92 -1.11 -19.53
CA CYS A 110 15.60 -0.69 -20.90
C CYS A 110 14.97 -1.84 -21.71
N TYR A 111 13.93 -1.53 -22.50
CA TYR A 111 13.21 -2.49 -23.36
C TYR A 111 12.58 -3.69 -22.61
N SER A 112 12.37 -3.60 -21.29
CA SER A 112 11.74 -4.65 -20.48
C SER A 112 10.22 -4.83 -20.74
N GLU A 113 9.60 -4.09 -21.64
CA GLU A 113 8.20 -4.31 -22.06
C GLU A 113 7.93 -5.76 -22.50
N MET A 114 8.87 -6.41 -23.20
CA MET A 114 8.70 -7.81 -23.62
C MET A 114 8.64 -8.76 -22.41
N GLN A 115 9.45 -8.52 -21.40
CA GLN A 115 9.41 -9.24 -20.11
C GLN A 115 8.09 -8.99 -19.41
N ALA A 116 7.67 -7.73 -19.34
CA ALA A 116 6.44 -7.34 -18.68
C ALA A 116 5.22 -8.07 -19.30
N LYS A 117 5.17 -8.15 -20.63
CA LYS A 117 4.13 -8.91 -21.36
C LYS A 117 4.16 -10.40 -21.04
N ALA A 118 5.34 -10.99 -20.90
CA ALA A 118 5.50 -12.41 -20.60
C ALA A 118 5.12 -12.76 -19.14
N ILE A 119 5.30 -11.84 -18.20
CA ILE A 119 4.99 -12.02 -16.77
C ILE A 119 3.53 -11.69 -16.44
N LYS A 120 2.92 -10.74 -17.15
CA LYS A 120 1.54 -10.25 -16.94
C LYS A 120 0.49 -11.34 -16.68
N PRO A 121 0.48 -12.51 -17.35
CA PRO A 121 -0.51 -13.55 -17.06
C PRO A 121 -0.50 -14.06 -15.60
N TYR A 122 0.62 -13.90 -14.89
CA TYR A 122 0.90 -14.54 -13.61
C TYR A 122 0.98 -13.56 -12.43
N VAL A 123 1.07 -12.25 -12.70
CA VAL A 123 1.21 -11.18 -11.70
C VAL A 123 0.12 -10.12 -11.92
N ASP A 124 -0.43 -9.56 -10.84
CA ASP A 124 -1.52 -8.59 -10.92
C ASP A 124 -1.15 -7.33 -11.73
N CYS A 125 0.02 -6.75 -11.47
CA CYS A 125 0.56 -5.62 -12.23
C CYS A 125 2.04 -5.81 -12.58
N VAL A 126 2.43 -5.40 -13.78
CA VAL A 126 3.84 -5.36 -14.19
C VAL A 126 4.16 -4.01 -14.82
N VAL A 127 5.16 -3.32 -14.28
CA VAL A 127 5.74 -2.13 -14.88
C VAL A 127 6.99 -2.54 -15.66
N GLY A 128 7.09 -2.11 -16.92
CA GLY A 128 8.28 -2.29 -17.74
C GLY A 128 8.62 -1.01 -18.53
N MET A 129 9.73 -1.01 -19.24
CA MET A 129 10.17 0.10 -20.09
C MET A 129 10.06 -0.29 -21.55
N SER A 130 9.37 0.50 -22.35
CA SER A 130 9.18 0.26 -23.80
C SER A 130 10.46 0.49 -24.62
N GLN A 131 11.35 1.35 -24.12
CA GLN A 131 12.58 1.75 -24.79
C GLN A 131 13.68 2.08 -23.78
N ALA A 132 14.79 2.67 -24.26
CA ALA A 132 15.84 3.19 -23.39
C ALA A 132 15.33 4.35 -22.53
N VAL A 133 15.77 4.38 -21.27
CA VAL A 133 15.48 5.43 -20.28
C VAL A 133 16.79 5.89 -19.65
N GLY A 134 16.91 7.19 -19.38
CA GLY A 134 18.04 7.76 -18.66
C GLY A 134 18.06 7.34 -17.20
N ASP A 135 19.25 7.03 -16.68
CA ASP A 135 19.44 6.50 -15.32
C ASP A 135 18.80 7.40 -14.24
N GLU A 136 19.03 8.72 -14.31
CA GLU A 136 18.42 9.68 -13.39
C GLU A 136 16.88 9.68 -13.45
N VAL A 137 16.32 9.61 -14.66
CA VAL A 137 14.87 9.61 -14.88
C VAL A 137 14.24 8.34 -14.31
N ALA A 138 14.88 7.19 -14.53
CA ALA A 138 14.50 5.89 -13.98
C ALA A 138 14.55 5.87 -12.44
N ILE A 139 15.59 6.44 -11.84
CA ILE A 139 15.74 6.57 -10.37
C ILE A 139 14.59 7.39 -9.77
N GLN A 140 14.21 8.50 -10.42
CA GLN A 140 13.15 9.38 -9.94
C GLN A 140 11.76 8.77 -10.10
N PHE A 141 11.53 8.03 -11.19
CA PHE A 141 10.33 7.22 -11.37
C PHE A 141 10.17 6.25 -10.19
N ALA A 142 11.17 5.39 -9.95
CA ALA A 142 11.07 4.34 -8.92
C ALA A 142 10.87 4.94 -7.52
N GLY A 143 11.63 5.98 -7.17
CA GLY A 143 11.47 6.65 -5.89
C GLY A 143 10.05 7.20 -5.69
N THR A 144 9.50 7.88 -6.69
CA THR A 144 8.16 8.49 -6.61
C THR A 144 7.05 7.46 -6.63
N PHE A 145 7.22 6.38 -7.39
CA PHE A 145 6.31 5.23 -7.39
C PHE A 145 6.16 4.66 -5.98
N TYR A 146 7.28 4.34 -5.30
CA TYR A 146 7.22 3.79 -3.95
C TYR A 146 6.80 4.79 -2.88
N GLU A 147 7.07 6.08 -3.06
CA GLU A 147 6.52 7.15 -2.22
C GLU A 147 4.99 7.18 -2.26
N ALA A 148 4.42 7.07 -3.45
CA ALA A 148 2.97 7.04 -3.64
C ALA A 148 2.36 5.80 -2.97
N LEU A 149 2.94 4.62 -3.18
CA LEU A 149 2.50 3.39 -2.52
C LEU A 149 2.57 3.50 -0.99
N ALA A 150 3.67 4.03 -0.44
CA ALA A 150 3.79 4.26 1.00
C ALA A 150 2.73 5.25 1.53
N ASN A 151 2.29 6.19 0.70
CA ASN A 151 1.17 7.08 0.98
C ASN A 151 -0.21 6.46 0.70
N GLY A 152 -0.31 5.13 0.59
CA GLY A 152 -1.57 4.39 0.44
C GLY A 152 -2.29 4.64 -0.88
N ARG A 153 -1.55 5.02 -1.93
CA ARG A 153 -2.07 5.14 -3.29
C ARG A 153 -2.16 3.78 -3.96
N THR A 154 -3.03 3.67 -4.97
CA THR A 154 -3.11 2.47 -5.80
C THR A 154 -1.86 2.32 -6.67
N ILE A 155 -1.65 1.14 -7.25
CA ILE A 155 -0.54 0.91 -8.21
C ILE A 155 -0.67 1.85 -9.41
N ARG A 156 -1.90 2.06 -9.93
CA ARG A 156 -2.17 2.99 -11.03
C ARG A 156 -1.78 4.42 -10.67
N GLU A 157 -2.24 4.92 -9.53
CA GLU A 157 -1.91 6.28 -9.07
C GLU A 157 -0.39 6.44 -8.87
N ALA A 158 0.27 5.44 -8.29
CA ALA A 158 1.72 5.44 -8.10
C ALA A 158 2.49 5.49 -9.43
N TYR A 159 2.04 4.71 -10.42
CA TYR A 159 2.59 4.72 -11.77
C TYR A 159 2.42 6.08 -12.45
N GLU A 160 1.22 6.67 -12.39
CA GLU A 160 0.96 7.98 -13.01
C GLU A 160 1.76 9.11 -12.35
N LEU A 161 1.94 9.08 -11.01
CA LEU A 161 2.81 10.02 -10.30
C LEU A 161 4.28 9.83 -10.69
N GLY A 162 4.72 8.58 -10.87
CA GLY A 162 6.04 8.25 -11.41
C GLY A 162 6.26 8.87 -12.79
N ARG A 163 5.30 8.73 -13.71
CA ARG A 163 5.38 9.38 -15.04
C ARG A 163 5.36 10.90 -14.95
N ALA A 164 4.58 11.46 -14.04
CA ALA A 164 4.50 12.90 -13.85
C ALA A 164 5.86 13.49 -13.42
N ILE A 165 6.59 12.86 -12.49
CA ILE A 165 7.92 13.34 -12.12
C ILE A 165 8.94 13.18 -13.26
N MET A 166 8.86 12.11 -14.05
CA MET A 166 9.71 11.96 -15.23
C MET A 166 9.49 13.11 -16.20
N ARG A 167 8.23 13.52 -16.43
CA ARG A 167 7.90 14.64 -17.31
C ARG A 167 8.51 15.97 -16.85
N VAL A 168 8.68 16.16 -15.54
CA VAL A 168 9.32 17.36 -14.98
C VAL A 168 10.82 17.39 -15.29
N ILE A 169 11.47 16.22 -15.32
CA ILE A 169 12.91 16.09 -15.54
C ILE A 169 13.24 16.05 -17.03
N ASP A 170 12.57 15.16 -17.77
CA ASP A 170 12.65 15.02 -19.22
C ASP A 170 11.28 14.64 -19.80
N PRO A 171 10.55 15.59 -20.41
CA PRO A 171 9.24 15.35 -21.02
C PRO A 171 9.22 14.19 -22.03
N ASN A 172 10.32 13.96 -22.75
CA ASN A 172 10.39 12.96 -23.82
C ASN A 172 10.44 11.52 -23.30
N GLN A 173 10.65 11.34 -21.99
CA GLN A 173 10.79 10.02 -21.38
C GLN A 173 9.58 9.63 -20.52
N SER A 174 8.59 10.53 -20.36
CA SER A 174 7.43 10.28 -19.49
C SER A 174 6.48 9.17 -19.97
N ASP A 175 6.59 8.76 -21.24
CA ASP A 175 5.80 7.67 -21.84
C ASP A 175 6.59 6.35 -21.97
N VAL A 176 7.84 6.32 -21.49
CA VAL A 176 8.70 5.12 -21.56
C VAL A 176 8.21 4.00 -20.64
N PRO A 177 7.87 4.25 -19.36
CA PRO A 177 7.32 3.21 -18.51
C PRO A 177 5.93 2.85 -19.02
N ILE A 178 5.62 1.57 -18.98
CA ILE A 178 4.30 1.02 -19.29
C ILE A 178 3.79 0.23 -18.09
N LEU A 179 2.49 0.32 -17.82
CA LEU A 179 1.80 -0.49 -16.81
C LEU A 179 0.93 -1.54 -17.51
N LEU A 180 1.21 -2.81 -17.24
CA LEU A 180 0.41 -3.94 -17.72
C LEU A 180 -0.34 -4.57 -16.55
N GLU A 181 -1.64 -4.77 -16.73
CA GLU A 181 -2.55 -5.19 -15.67
C GLU A 181 -3.21 -6.51 -16.07
N ARG A 182 -3.22 -7.50 -15.17
CA ARG A 182 -3.91 -8.77 -15.41
C ARG A 182 -5.42 -8.58 -15.52
N SER A 183 -5.96 -7.70 -14.70
CA SER A 183 -7.34 -7.20 -14.76
C SER A 183 -7.37 -5.72 -14.41
N ILE A 184 -8.41 -4.99 -14.82
CA ILE A 184 -8.53 -3.54 -14.52
C ILE A 184 -8.47 -3.29 -13.00
N ALA A 185 -9.12 -4.15 -12.20
CA ALA A 185 -9.13 -4.04 -10.75
C ALA A 185 -7.76 -4.26 -10.09
N SER A 186 -6.82 -4.90 -10.79
CA SER A 186 -5.48 -5.19 -10.26
C SER A 186 -4.70 -3.90 -9.96
N ALA A 187 -4.76 -2.90 -10.84
CA ALA A 187 -4.01 -1.66 -10.66
C ALA A 187 -4.68 -0.66 -9.70
N ASP A 188 -5.98 -0.82 -9.46
CA ASP A 188 -6.74 0.00 -8.53
C ASP A 188 -6.68 -0.54 -7.08
N THR A 189 -5.85 -1.55 -6.84
CA THR A 189 -5.62 -2.11 -5.51
C THR A 189 -4.63 -1.26 -4.71
N CYS A 190 -5.00 -0.88 -3.49
CA CYS A 190 -4.08 -0.30 -2.50
C CYS A 190 -3.30 -1.42 -1.79
N LEU A 191 -1.98 -1.43 -1.94
CA LEU A 191 -1.11 -2.41 -1.26
C LEU A 191 -0.75 -1.99 0.18
N VAL A 192 -0.79 -0.69 0.48
CA VAL A 192 -0.62 -0.15 1.83
C VAL A 192 -1.95 0.42 2.28
N LEU A 193 -2.57 -0.22 3.27
CA LEU A 193 -3.82 0.24 3.84
C LEU A 193 -3.52 1.20 4.99
N LYS A 194 -4.08 2.41 4.92
CA LYS A 194 -3.97 3.38 6.00
C LYS A 194 -4.86 2.99 7.17
N PRO A 195 -4.42 3.24 8.42
CA PRO A 195 -5.31 3.17 9.55
C PRO A 195 -6.44 4.17 9.37
N ASP A 196 -7.66 3.73 9.66
CA ASP A 196 -8.83 4.60 9.65
C ASP A 196 -9.77 4.21 10.80
N LEU A 197 -10.51 5.20 11.26
CA LEU A 197 -11.46 5.10 12.36
C LEU A 197 -12.83 4.71 11.80
N PHE A 198 -13.42 3.66 12.36
CA PHE A 198 -14.74 3.18 11.99
C PHE A 198 -15.65 3.10 13.19
N CYS A 199 -16.94 3.34 12.96
CA CYS A 199 -17.99 3.08 13.92
C CYS A 199 -18.97 2.05 13.37
N GLU A 200 -19.50 1.20 14.24
CA GLU A 200 -20.51 0.20 13.93
C GLU A 200 -21.54 0.18 15.05
N PHE A 201 -22.81 -0.02 14.71
CA PHE A 201 -23.84 -0.24 15.71
C PHE A 201 -23.64 -1.61 16.35
N HIS A 202 -23.87 -1.71 17.66
CA HIS A 202 -24.22 -3.00 18.23
C HIS A 202 -25.58 -3.43 17.65
N LEU A 203 -25.67 -4.65 17.14
CA LEU A 203 -26.90 -5.14 16.51
C LEU A 203 -27.60 -6.16 17.40
N ASP A 204 -28.92 -6.01 17.55
CA ASP A 204 -29.76 -6.97 18.25
C ASP A 204 -29.88 -8.30 17.48
N LYS A 205 -30.56 -9.29 18.08
CA LYS A 205 -30.79 -10.61 17.44
C LYS A 205 -31.58 -10.55 16.12
N LYS A 206 -32.15 -9.40 15.77
CA LYS A 206 -32.89 -9.13 14.52
C LYS A 206 -32.09 -8.22 13.58
N CYS A 207 -30.79 -8.04 13.79
CA CYS A 207 -29.90 -7.18 13.02
C CYS A 207 -30.32 -5.71 13.02
N ARG A 208 -30.90 -5.21 14.13
CA ARG A 208 -31.28 -3.80 14.27
C ARG A 208 -30.31 -3.10 15.22
N PRO A 209 -29.98 -1.81 15.00
CA PRO A 209 -29.22 -1.02 15.95
C PRO A 209 -29.80 -1.10 17.37
N SER A 210 -28.99 -1.59 18.30
CA SER A 210 -29.34 -1.69 19.71
C SER A 210 -29.36 -0.31 20.35
N ARG A 211 -30.19 -0.19 21.37
CA ARG A 211 -30.33 1.03 22.18
C ARG A 211 -29.96 0.73 23.62
N SER A 212 -29.30 1.70 24.25
CA SER A 212 -28.75 1.58 25.59
C SER A 212 -29.78 1.04 26.58
N ALA A 213 -29.34 0.20 27.52
CA ALA A 213 -30.19 -0.36 28.56
C ALA A 213 -30.74 0.73 29.49
N ASP A 214 -29.92 1.76 29.75
CA ASP A 214 -30.20 2.82 30.72
C ASP A 214 -30.99 3.98 30.09
N ASP A 215 -30.72 4.30 28.82
CA ASP A 215 -31.45 5.34 28.08
C ASP A 215 -31.80 4.89 26.66
N LYS A 216 -33.10 4.68 26.41
CA LYS A 216 -33.61 4.24 25.11
C LYS A 216 -33.57 5.31 24.01
N SER A 217 -33.14 6.54 24.30
CA SER A 217 -32.84 7.52 23.27
C SER A 217 -31.48 7.28 22.62
N LEU A 218 -30.54 6.63 23.32
CA LEU A 218 -29.17 6.44 22.87
C LEU A 218 -28.97 5.13 22.09
N PHE A 219 -28.17 5.16 21.04
CA PHE A 219 -27.68 3.98 20.34
C PHE A 219 -26.37 3.49 20.93
N GLU A 220 -26.22 2.16 20.98
CA GLU A 220 -24.98 1.51 21.37
C GLU A 220 -24.04 1.41 20.15
N ILE A 221 -22.90 2.10 20.22
CA ILE A 221 -21.93 2.18 19.13
C ILE A 221 -20.59 1.61 19.58
N ARG A 222 -19.93 0.89 18.66
CA ARG A 222 -18.54 0.48 18.77
C ARG A 222 -17.68 1.32 17.84
N ALA A 223 -16.66 2.01 18.37
CA ALA A 223 -15.57 2.54 17.55
C ALA A 223 -14.39 1.56 17.55
N SER A 224 -13.68 1.47 16.42
CA SER A 224 -12.47 0.66 16.28
C SER A 224 -11.53 1.23 15.23
N ILE A 225 -10.27 0.79 15.25
CA ILE A 225 -9.29 1.12 14.22
C ILE A 225 -9.16 -0.06 13.26
N ARG A 226 -9.42 0.17 11.97
CA ARG A 226 -9.05 -0.79 10.91
C ARG A 226 -7.66 -0.46 10.40
N ASN A 227 -6.89 -1.48 10.00
CA ASN A 227 -5.54 -1.34 9.45
C ASN A 227 -4.57 -0.57 10.38
N ALA A 228 -4.72 -0.74 11.70
CA ALA A 228 -3.74 -0.24 12.65
C ALA A 228 -2.36 -0.84 12.32
N PRO A 229 -1.29 -0.05 12.28
CA PRO A 229 0.06 -0.57 12.10
C PRO A 229 0.41 -1.67 13.11
N ALA A 230 1.21 -2.64 12.68
CA ALA A 230 1.54 -3.81 13.50
C ALA A 230 2.32 -3.47 14.79
N ASP A 231 3.00 -2.33 14.83
CA ASP A 231 3.75 -1.81 15.98
C ASP A 231 2.93 -0.81 16.83
N THR A 232 1.63 -0.65 16.56
CA THR A 232 0.72 0.10 17.43
C THR A 232 0.55 -0.67 18.74
N PHE A 233 0.91 -0.04 19.86
CA PHE A 233 0.80 -0.66 21.19
C PHE A 233 -0.37 -0.13 22.02
N CYS A 234 -0.92 1.02 21.62
CA CYS A 234 -2.00 1.69 22.35
C CYS A 234 -2.77 2.63 21.42
N VAL A 235 -4.08 2.73 21.59
CA VAL A 235 -4.92 3.76 20.97
C VAL A 235 -5.64 4.54 22.06
N MET A 236 -5.50 5.86 22.03
CA MET A 236 -6.23 6.77 22.90
C MET A 236 -7.34 7.45 22.10
N TYR A 237 -8.57 7.25 22.52
CA TYR A 237 -9.76 7.91 22.00
C TYR A 237 -10.14 9.10 22.87
N GLN A 238 -10.58 10.18 22.22
CA GLN A 238 -11.19 11.35 22.83
C GLN A 238 -12.55 11.55 22.16
N LEU A 239 -13.64 11.45 22.94
CA LEU A 239 -15.01 11.66 22.48
C LEU A 239 -15.42 13.10 22.84
N ASN A 240 -15.53 13.97 21.84
CA ASN A 240 -15.82 15.39 22.02
C ASN A 240 -17.34 15.66 22.00
N LYS A 241 -18.07 15.10 22.97
CA LYS A 241 -19.50 15.35 23.13
C LYS A 241 -19.70 16.82 23.55
N LEU A 242 -20.60 17.56 22.89
CA LEU A 242 -20.90 18.93 23.29
C LEU A 242 -21.52 18.89 24.72
N HIS A 243 -21.26 19.92 25.52
CA HIS A 243 -21.79 20.09 26.89
C HIS A 243 -21.42 19.02 27.96
N GLU A 244 -20.71 17.96 27.60
CA GLU A 244 -20.12 16.99 28.52
C GLU A 244 -18.60 17.22 28.70
N ARG A 245 -17.99 16.60 29.71
CA ARG A 245 -16.52 16.56 29.79
C ARG A 245 -16.02 15.56 28.76
N ASP A 246 -14.98 15.93 28.02
CA ASP A 246 -14.28 15.03 27.12
C ASP A 246 -14.03 13.66 27.78
N GLU A 247 -14.52 12.62 27.11
CA GLU A 247 -14.34 11.24 27.56
C GLU A 247 -13.07 10.68 26.90
N PHE A 248 -12.13 10.19 27.72
CA PHE A 248 -10.88 9.61 27.26
C PHE A 248 -10.87 8.11 27.51
N ASN A 249 -10.69 7.33 26.45
CA ASN A 249 -10.60 5.88 26.51
C ASN A 249 -9.24 5.43 25.96
N THR A 250 -8.50 4.62 26.72
CA THR A 250 -7.18 4.10 26.30
C THR A 250 -7.26 2.60 26.15
N VAL A 251 -6.92 2.08 24.97
CA VAL A 251 -7.02 0.66 24.63
C VAL A 251 -5.64 0.12 24.26
N GLY A 252 -5.24 -0.96 24.92
CA GLY A 252 -4.00 -1.68 24.66
C GLY A 252 -4.14 -2.79 23.62
N VAL A 253 -3.04 -3.50 23.36
CA VAL A 253 -2.97 -4.63 22.41
C VAL A 253 -3.76 -5.87 22.85
N ASP A 254 -4.20 -5.91 24.10
CA ASP A 254 -5.02 -6.97 24.68
C ASP A 254 -6.45 -6.98 24.12
N GLN A 255 -6.92 -5.85 23.59
CA GLN A 255 -8.23 -5.75 22.97
C GLN A 255 -8.14 -5.79 21.44
N LYS A 256 -8.99 -6.62 20.85
CA LYS A 256 -9.05 -6.79 19.40
C LYS A 256 -9.43 -5.48 18.73
N ASN A 257 -8.71 -5.10 17.67
CA ASN A 257 -8.95 -3.92 16.84
C ASN A 257 -8.99 -2.58 17.61
N PHE A 258 -8.44 -2.53 18.82
CA PHE A 258 -8.46 -1.35 19.69
C PHE A 258 -9.87 -0.77 19.86
N GLU A 259 -10.87 -1.62 20.11
CA GLU A 259 -12.28 -1.21 20.15
C GLU A 259 -12.67 -0.53 21.45
N ILE A 260 -13.58 0.45 21.36
CA ILE A 260 -14.29 1.04 22.50
C ILE A 260 -15.79 1.03 22.23
N TYR A 261 -16.57 1.04 23.31
CA TYR A 261 -18.03 1.09 23.25
C TYR A 261 -18.51 2.37 23.93
N PHE A 262 -19.49 3.03 23.33
CA PHE A 262 -20.11 4.22 23.89
C PHE A 262 -21.54 4.37 23.39
N ASP A 263 -22.33 5.09 24.16
CA ASP A 263 -23.69 5.46 23.82
C ASP A 263 -23.72 6.82 23.10
N CYS A 264 -24.58 6.95 22.09
CA CYS A 264 -24.64 8.13 21.23
C CYS A 264 -26.07 8.38 20.72
N ALA A 265 -26.51 9.65 20.77
CA ALA A 265 -27.76 10.09 20.17
C ALA A 265 -27.61 11.23 19.15
N PHE A 266 -26.43 11.85 19.06
CA PHE A 266 -26.12 12.97 18.17
C PHE A 266 -24.70 12.85 17.63
N ASP A 267 -24.41 13.51 16.51
CA ASP A 267 -23.08 13.47 15.89
C ASP A 267 -22.07 14.33 16.67
N PHE A 268 -20.89 13.76 16.92
CA PHE A 268 -19.77 14.46 17.56
C PHE A 268 -18.43 13.96 17.01
N GLU A 269 -17.37 14.74 17.24
CA GLU A 269 -16.02 14.37 16.78
C GLU A 269 -15.40 13.30 17.69
N ILE A 270 -14.97 12.20 17.09
CA ILE A 270 -14.09 11.21 17.70
C ILE A 270 -12.66 11.49 17.22
N ARG A 271 -11.73 11.64 18.16
CA ARG A 271 -10.29 11.64 17.86
C ARG A 271 -9.67 10.35 18.36
N ALA A 272 -8.82 9.74 17.55
CA ALA A 272 -8.03 8.57 17.95
C ALA A 272 -6.55 8.83 17.72
N THR A 273 -5.72 8.59 18.72
CA THR A 273 -4.26 8.66 18.62
C THR A 273 -3.67 7.27 18.78
N LEU A 274 -3.12 6.72 17.69
CA LEU A 274 -2.44 5.43 17.69
C LEU A 274 -0.98 5.63 18.10
N TRP A 275 -0.59 5.16 19.27
CA TRP A 275 0.78 5.19 19.76
C TRP A 275 1.58 3.98 19.25
N ARG A 276 2.80 4.23 18.77
CA ARG A 276 3.64 3.24 18.08
C ARG A 276 5.00 3.11 18.77
N LEU A 277 5.58 1.92 18.77
CA LEU A 277 6.82 1.63 19.50
C LEU A 277 8.05 2.40 18.99
N HIS A 278 8.14 2.60 17.67
CA HIS A 278 9.35 3.13 17.03
C HIS A 278 9.09 4.38 16.18
N HIS A 279 7.87 4.90 16.22
CA HIS A 279 7.40 5.99 15.36
C HIS A 279 6.47 6.95 16.11
N ASN A 280 6.29 8.14 15.54
CA ASN A 280 5.34 9.11 16.08
C ASN A 280 3.92 8.53 16.08
N GLY A 281 3.08 9.02 17.00
CA GLY A 281 1.67 8.67 17.03
C GLY A 281 0.95 9.10 15.76
N ILE A 282 -0.03 8.31 15.34
CA ILE A 282 -0.90 8.64 14.20
C ILE A 282 -2.21 9.20 14.76
N GLY A 283 -2.53 10.45 14.41
CA GLY A 283 -3.80 11.08 14.75
C GLY A 283 -4.85 10.83 13.67
N LEU A 284 -6.01 10.36 14.08
CA LEU A 284 -7.22 10.20 13.28
C LEU A 284 -8.35 11.04 13.89
N ARG A 285 -9.25 11.52 13.04
CA ARG A 285 -10.48 12.22 13.44
C ARG A 285 -11.61 11.89 12.49
N SER A 286 -12.82 11.75 13.01
CA SER A 286 -14.04 11.62 12.20
C SER A 286 -15.26 11.96 13.06
N GLY A 287 -16.35 12.38 12.43
CA GLY A 287 -17.66 12.38 13.10
C GLY A 287 -18.19 10.96 13.28
N VAL A 288 -19.02 10.72 14.29
CA VAL A 288 -19.69 9.42 14.50
C VAL A 288 -20.46 9.03 13.23
N VAL A 289 -21.22 9.95 12.66
CA VAL A 289 -22.04 9.72 11.45
C VAL A 289 -21.18 9.39 10.23
N GLU A 290 -20.06 10.08 10.06
CA GLU A 290 -19.12 9.80 8.96
C GLU A 290 -18.49 8.41 9.13
N ALA A 291 -18.02 8.09 10.35
CA ALA A 291 -17.41 6.81 10.66
C ALA A 291 -18.40 5.64 10.55
N LEU A 292 -19.68 5.84 10.87
CA LEU A 292 -20.75 4.87 10.63
C LEU A 292 -21.00 4.71 9.13
N ALA A 293 -21.15 5.79 8.38
CA ALA A 293 -21.42 5.73 6.95
C ALA A 293 -20.33 4.95 6.18
N LYS A 294 -19.05 5.09 6.57
CA LYS A 294 -17.94 4.29 6.04
C LYS A 294 -18.09 2.79 6.26
N SER A 295 -18.73 2.36 7.35
CA SER A 295 -18.95 0.95 7.67
C SER A 295 -20.07 0.30 6.85
N TYR A 296 -21.02 1.10 6.35
CA TYR A 296 -22.28 0.61 5.77
C TYR A 296 -22.50 1.01 4.29
N VAL A 297 -21.44 1.41 3.56
CA VAL A 297 -21.48 1.96 2.18
C VAL A 297 -22.26 1.11 1.17
N ASN A 298 -22.33 -0.21 1.35
CA ASN A 298 -22.92 -1.15 0.40
C ASN A 298 -24.16 -1.89 0.92
N GLU A 299 -24.70 -1.52 2.08
CA GLU A 299 -25.84 -2.23 2.66
C GLU A 299 -27.18 -1.57 2.29
N GLU A 300 -28.07 -2.32 1.64
CA GLU A 300 -29.51 -1.98 1.52
C GLU A 300 -30.24 -2.09 2.88
N GLN A 301 -29.56 -1.86 3.99
CA GLN A 301 -30.14 -1.88 5.33
C GLN A 301 -30.83 -0.55 5.61
N THR A 302 -32.07 -0.45 5.14
CA THR A 302 -32.93 0.74 5.33
C THR A 302 -33.05 1.15 6.79
N ILE A 303 -32.90 0.21 7.73
CA ILE A 303 -32.99 0.45 9.18
C ILE A 303 -31.72 1.12 9.71
N VAL A 304 -30.52 0.67 9.31
CA VAL A 304 -29.25 1.27 9.73
C VAL A 304 -29.14 2.69 9.19
N ASN A 305 -29.50 2.89 7.92
CA ASN A 305 -29.50 4.23 7.32
C ASN A 305 -30.46 5.20 8.02
N LYS A 306 -31.60 4.71 8.53
CA LYS A 306 -32.51 5.52 9.36
C LYS A 306 -31.90 5.88 10.71
N ALA A 307 -31.20 4.96 11.37
CA ALA A 307 -30.52 5.24 12.63
C ALA A 307 -29.38 6.26 12.45
N ILE A 308 -28.60 6.16 11.35
CA ILE A 308 -27.58 7.17 11.01
C ILE A 308 -28.22 8.54 10.78
N ALA A 309 -29.37 8.60 10.09
CA ALA A 309 -30.11 9.85 9.91
C ALA A 309 -30.64 10.41 11.23
N GLU A 310 -31.14 9.55 12.13
CA GLU A 310 -31.59 9.94 13.47
C GLU A 310 -30.46 10.62 14.26
N ILE A 311 -29.25 10.04 14.29
CA ILE A 311 -28.07 10.64 14.95
C ILE A 311 -27.66 11.96 14.27
N ARG A 312 -27.73 12.03 12.94
CA ARG A 312 -27.35 13.24 12.19
C ARG A 312 -28.29 14.41 12.44
N ASP A 313 -29.59 14.14 12.47
CA ASP A 313 -30.63 15.17 12.54
C ASP A 313 -30.94 15.57 13.98
N ASN A 314 -30.54 14.75 14.95
CA ASN A 314 -30.64 15.09 16.36
C ASN A 314 -29.56 16.12 16.73
N ILE A 315 -30.01 17.26 17.23
CA ILE A 315 -29.15 18.36 17.64
C ILE A 315 -29.00 18.25 19.15
N ASP A 316 -27.76 18.29 19.62
CA ASP A 316 -27.39 18.40 21.04
C ASP A 316 -27.88 19.74 21.64
#